data_AF-D2VBG2-F1
#
_entry.id   AF-D2VBG2-F1
#
_cell.length_a   1.000
_cell.length_b   1.000
_cell.length_c   1.000
_cell.angle_alpha   90.00
_cell.angle_beta   90.00
_cell.angle_gamma   90.00
#
_symmetry.space_group_name_H-M   'P 1'
#
loop_
_entity.id
_entity.type
_entity.pdbx_description
1 polymer ?
#
loop_
_entity_poly.entity_id
_entity_poly.type
_entity_poly.pdbx_seq_one_letter_code
_entity_poly.pdbx_strand_id
1 'polypeptide(L)'
;MGLDKNCTDKEVKSQFRRLSRTMHPDRNTQDEPEVAKQKYLQIKESQDILLNQKRRKNFDEHGDPDWVDLFDYETYPDILMNPGKPFVLYTTFIAVLFGAVLPLSFFVLHPALEDPPEWLTEIIFDTIKRAENDLSNENLDSSLENLKQADELWNALIKSFPAYRKSVWCVLIEIRIACRRAQCQLFKASNLKSNTKEFQDLIKETTQMMKTTKDLNNTVLKTSQTRKETFAVISPYLKDVKNMIDNTDLRGNIRDLETLLTTF
;
A
#
# COMPACT_ATOMS: atom_id res chain seq x y z
N MET A 1 30.69 -39.14 -27.54
CA MET A 1 31.63 -39.29 -28.69
C MET A 1 32.60 -40.48 -28.59
N GLY A 2 32.61 -41.26 -27.50
CA GLY A 2 33.49 -42.44 -27.39
C GLY A 2 34.99 -42.13 -27.44
N LEU A 3 35.35 -40.90 -27.05
CA LEU A 3 36.72 -40.40 -26.97
C LEU A 3 37.17 -40.40 -25.51
N ASP A 4 38.48 -40.48 -25.29
CA ASP A 4 39.07 -40.30 -23.96
C ASP A 4 38.90 -38.86 -23.46
N LYS A 5 38.86 -38.66 -22.13
CA LYS A 5 38.74 -37.32 -21.52
C LYS A 5 39.88 -36.39 -21.96
N ASN A 6 41.07 -36.93 -22.19
CA ASN A 6 42.26 -36.20 -22.62
C ASN A 6 42.46 -36.20 -24.15
N CYS A 7 41.41 -36.46 -24.94
CA CYS A 7 41.51 -36.47 -26.40
C CYS A 7 41.99 -35.14 -26.99
N THR A 8 42.76 -35.24 -28.07
CA THR A 8 43.30 -34.09 -28.81
C THR A 8 42.29 -33.55 -29.82
N ASP A 9 42.38 -32.27 -30.19
CA ASP A 9 41.50 -31.65 -31.20
C ASP A 9 41.51 -32.39 -32.54
N LYS A 10 42.65 -33.01 -32.89
CA LYS A 10 42.79 -33.83 -34.11
C LYS A 10 41.93 -35.10 -34.03
N GLU A 11 41.90 -35.76 -32.87
CA GLU A 11 41.07 -36.94 -32.62
C GLU A 11 39.58 -36.59 -32.60
N VAL A 12 39.21 -35.46 -31.98
CA VAL A 12 37.83 -34.93 -31.99
C VAL A 12 37.35 -34.69 -33.42
N LYS A 13 38.15 -33.99 -34.25
CA LYS A 13 37.83 -33.73 -35.66
C LYS A 13 37.74 -35.01 -36.48
N SER A 14 38.64 -35.96 -36.24
CA SER A 14 38.65 -37.25 -36.94
C SER A 14 37.40 -38.09 -36.61
N GLN A 15 37.06 -38.21 -35.33
CA GLN A 15 35.87 -38.94 -34.89
C GLN A 15 34.58 -38.27 -35.32
N PHE A 16 34.49 -36.94 -35.25
CA PHE A 16 33.34 -36.22 -35.77
C PHE A 16 33.12 -36.52 -37.26
N ARG A 17 34.17 -36.50 -38.09
CA ARG A 17 34.07 -36.84 -39.52
C ARG A 17 33.59 -38.27 -39.75
N ARG A 18 34.00 -39.22 -38.91
CA ARG A 18 33.56 -40.62 -38.97
C ARG A 18 32.08 -40.74 -38.60
N LEU A 19 31.70 -40.22 -37.42
CA LEU A 19 30.33 -40.26 -36.92
C LEU A 19 29.36 -39.47 -37.79
N SER A 20 29.76 -38.31 -38.31
CA SER A 20 28.96 -37.47 -39.20
C SER A 20 28.65 -38.15 -40.53
N ARG A 21 29.44 -39.12 -41.00
CA ARG A 21 29.15 -39.88 -42.23
C ARG A 21 28.17 -41.01 -41.99
N THR A 22 28.26 -41.65 -40.83
CA THR A 22 27.40 -42.78 -40.43
C THR A 22 26.04 -42.32 -39.92
N MET A 23 26.00 -41.23 -39.16
CA MET A 23 24.81 -40.72 -38.47
C MET A 23 24.14 -39.55 -39.22
N HIS A 24 24.53 -39.28 -40.47
CA HIS A 24 23.88 -38.23 -41.26
C HIS A 24 22.42 -38.62 -41.52
N PRO A 25 21.44 -37.71 -41.37
CA PRO A 25 20.02 -38.04 -41.53
C PRO A 25 19.67 -38.58 -42.92
N ASP A 26 20.43 -38.19 -43.95
CA ASP A 26 20.26 -38.67 -45.34
C ASP A 26 20.90 -40.06 -45.61
N ARG A 27 21.80 -40.52 -44.75
CA ARG A 27 22.58 -41.76 -44.96
C ARG A 27 22.31 -42.85 -43.93
N ASN A 28 21.70 -42.49 -42.80
CA ASN A 28 21.30 -43.44 -41.77
C ASN A 28 19.91 -44.00 -42.09
N THR A 29 19.86 -45.22 -42.62
CA THR A 29 18.61 -45.92 -42.96
C THR A 29 18.14 -46.86 -41.85
N GLN A 30 18.82 -46.90 -40.69
CA GLN A 30 18.55 -47.84 -39.61
C GLN A 30 17.67 -47.24 -38.49
N ASP A 31 17.73 -45.92 -38.31
CA ASP A 31 16.94 -45.19 -37.33
C ASP A 31 15.82 -44.38 -38.03
N GLU A 32 14.75 -44.07 -37.30
CA GLU A 32 13.75 -43.10 -37.76
C GLU A 32 14.40 -41.71 -38.02
N PRO A 33 13.95 -40.96 -39.04
CA PRO A 33 14.59 -39.69 -39.43
C PRO A 33 14.77 -38.67 -38.32
N GLU A 34 13.79 -38.56 -37.40
CA GLU A 34 13.86 -37.64 -36.25
C GLU A 34 14.91 -38.08 -35.22
N VAL A 35 15.03 -39.38 -34.98
CA VAL A 35 16.03 -39.96 -34.07
C VAL A 35 17.44 -39.77 -34.64
N ALA A 36 17.62 -39.98 -35.94
CA ALA A 36 18.89 -39.72 -36.63
C ALA A 36 19.28 -38.24 -36.55
N LYS A 37 18.33 -37.32 -36.73
CA LYS A 37 18.55 -35.87 -36.64
C LYS A 37 18.96 -35.43 -35.23
N GLN A 38 18.31 -35.95 -34.18
CA GLN A 38 18.68 -35.64 -32.80
C GLN A 38 20.08 -36.16 -32.44
N LYS A 39 20.40 -37.41 -32.78
CA LYS A 39 21.74 -37.97 -32.57
C LYS A 39 22.81 -37.17 -33.33
N TYR A 40 22.51 -36.75 -34.55
CA TYR A 40 23.41 -35.89 -35.34
C TYR A 40 23.64 -34.53 -34.69
N LEU A 41 22.59 -33.90 -34.17
CA LEU A 41 22.68 -32.62 -33.47
C LEU A 41 23.55 -32.73 -32.21
N GLN A 42 23.37 -33.79 -31.41
CA GLN A 42 24.20 -34.06 -30.23
C GLN A 42 25.68 -34.26 -30.59
N ILE A 43 25.96 -34.93 -31.71
CA ILE A 43 27.34 -35.12 -32.21
C ILE A 43 27.92 -33.77 -32.65
N LYS A 44 27.14 -32.92 -33.31
CA LYS A 44 27.59 -31.58 -33.71
C LYS A 44 27.87 -30.69 -32.51
N GLU A 45 26.96 -30.65 -31.54
CA GLU A 45 27.10 -29.88 -30.31
C GLU A 45 28.31 -30.32 -29.50
N SER A 46 28.51 -31.64 -29.34
CA SER A 46 29.70 -32.19 -28.67
C SER A 46 31.00 -31.74 -29.36
N GLN A 47 31.01 -31.66 -30.70
CA GLN A 47 32.18 -31.17 -31.43
C GLN A 47 32.42 -29.67 -31.16
N ASP A 48 31.36 -28.86 -31.18
CA ASP A 48 31.43 -27.42 -30.99
C ASP A 48 31.92 -27.05 -29.58
N ILE A 49 31.52 -27.85 -28.56
CA ILE A 49 32.01 -27.71 -27.19
C ILE A 49 33.48 -28.10 -27.10
N LEU A 50 33.86 -29.29 -27.62
CA LEU A 50 35.22 -29.83 -27.47
C LEU A 50 36.28 -29.07 -28.29
N LEU A 51 35.89 -28.41 -29.39
CA LEU A 51 36.81 -27.60 -30.20
C LEU A 51 36.97 -26.16 -29.71
N ASN A 52 36.05 -25.67 -28.89
CA ASN A 52 36.18 -24.35 -28.28
C ASN A 52 36.88 -24.51 -26.92
N GLN A 53 38.10 -23.99 -26.80
CA GLN A 53 38.92 -24.13 -25.59
C GLN A 53 38.20 -23.60 -24.33
N LYS A 54 37.45 -22.50 -24.43
CA LYS A 54 36.68 -21.93 -23.31
C LYS A 54 35.52 -22.84 -22.92
N ARG A 55 34.72 -23.27 -23.89
CA ARG A 55 33.55 -24.15 -23.63
C ARG A 55 33.98 -25.53 -23.14
N ARG A 56 35.08 -26.07 -23.66
CA ARG A 56 35.68 -27.33 -23.18
C ARG A 56 36.12 -27.21 -21.73
N LYS A 57 36.86 -26.14 -21.39
CA LYS A 57 37.28 -25.88 -20.01
C LYS A 57 36.09 -25.73 -19.07
N ASN A 58 35.09 -24.94 -19.46
CA ASN A 58 33.85 -24.75 -18.69
C ASN A 58 33.13 -26.08 -18.44
N PHE A 59 33.00 -26.91 -19.48
CA PHE A 59 32.40 -28.24 -19.36
C PHE A 59 33.23 -29.18 -18.47
N ASP A 60 34.56 -29.16 -18.59
CA ASP A 60 35.46 -30.00 -17.81
C ASP A 60 35.49 -29.62 -16.31
N GLU A 61 35.31 -28.33 -15.99
CA GLU A 61 35.37 -27.78 -14.62
C GLU A 61 33.98 -27.71 -13.95
N HIS A 62 32.94 -27.34 -14.68
CA HIS A 62 31.60 -27.03 -14.13
C HIS A 62 30.50 -27.95 -14.67
N GLY A 63 30.78 -28.82 -15.64
CA GLY A 63 29.79 -29.70 -16.27
C GLY A 63 28.81 -28.99 -17.22
N ASP A 64 28.96 -27.67 -17.40
CA ASP A 64 28.15 -26.83 -18.29
C ASP A 64 29.09 -26.11 -19.28
N PRO A 65 28.96 -26.32 -20.61
CA PRO A 65 29.82 -25.66 -21.59
C PRO A 65 29.65 -24.13 -21.64
N ASP A 66 28.49 -23.64 -21.21
CA ASP A 66 28.13 -22.23 -21.27
C ASP A 66 28.15 -21.59 -19.87
N TRP A 67 28.87 -22.22 -18.93
CA TRP A 67 29.11 -21.66 -17.60
C TRP A 67 29.71 -20.26 -17.66
N VAL A 68 29.09 -19.34 -16.92
CA VAL A 68 29.51 -17.94 -16.81
C VAL A 68 30.12 -17.72 -15.43
N ASP A 69 31.42 -17.45 -15.37
CA ASP A 69 32.05 -16.97 -14.15
C ASP A 69 31.73 -15.48 -13.97
N LEU A 70 30.93 -15.15 -12.95
CA LEU A 70 30.51 -13.79 -12.63
C LEU A 70 31.68 -12.90 -12.14
N PHE A 71 32.84 -13.48 -11.87
CA PHE A 71 34.03 -12.76 -11.40
C PHE A 71 35.14 -12.65 -12.46
N ASP A 72 34.95 -13.26 -13.64
CA ASP A 72 35.88 -13.15 -14.76
C ASP A 72 35.60 -11.90 -15.61
N TYR A 73 36.51 -10.92 -15.55
CA TYR A 73 36.38 -9.64 -16.22
C TYR A 73 36.36 -9.76 -17.76
N GLU A 74 36.94 -10.82 -18.32
CA GLU A 74 36.93 -11.09 -19.77
C GLU A 74 35.57 -11.62 -20.29
N THR A 75 34.66 -12.02 -19.40
CA THR A 75 33.36 -12.63 -19.73
C THR A 75 32.18 -11.68 -19.49
N TYR A 76 32.43 -10.41 -19.14
CA TYR A 76 31.36 -9.42 -19.16
C TYR A 76 30.85 -9.27 -20.60
N PRO A 77 29.51 -9.21 -20.81
CA PRO A 77 28.98 -8.93 -22.13
C PRO A 77 29.56 -7.62 -22.64
N ASP A 78 30.04 -7.59 -23.89
CA ASP A 78 30.66 -6.43 -24.57
C ASP A 78 29.89 -5.10 -24.36
N ILE A 79 28.60 -5.20 -24.03
CA ILE A 79 27.70 -4.13 -23.58
C ILE A 79 28.30 -3.23 -22.48
N LEU A 80 29.12 -3.77 -21.57
CA LEU A 80 29.69 -3.02 -20.44
C LEU A 80 31.00 -2.31 -20.77
N MET A 81 31.80 -2.82 -21.72
CA MET A 81 33.14 -2.27 -22.02
C MET A 81 33.20 -1.47 -23.31
N ASN A 82 32.19 -1.59 -24.16
CA ASN A 82 32.02 -0.76 -25.34
C ASN A 82 30.63 -0.09 -25.27
N PRO A 83 30.53 1.16 -24.78
CA PRO A 83 29.24 1.83 -24.62
C PRO A 83 28.68 2.22 -25.99
N GLY A 84 28.15 1.24 -26.71
CA GLY A 84 27.26 1.48 -27.82
C GLY A 84 25.96 2.12 -27.32
N LYS A 85 25.14 2.58 -28.27
CA LYS A 85 23.80 3.16 -28.01
C LYS A 85 22.92 2.42 -26.97
N PRO A 86 22.91 1.07 -26.85
CA PRO A 86 22.06 0.41 -25.85
C PRO A 86 22.47 0.63 -24.39
N PHE A 87 23.77 0.80 -24.07
CA PHE A 87 24.22 1.06 -22.70
C PHE A 87 23.79 2.44 -22.19
N VAL A 88 23.89 3.45 -23.06
CA VAL A 88 23.41 4.81 -22.77
C VAL A 88 21.89 4.81 -22.61
N LEU A 89 21.16 4.06 -23.44
CA LEU A 89 19.70 3.94 -23.30
C LEU A 89 19.28 3.29 -21.97
N TYR A 90 19.99 2.24 -21.54
CA TYR A 90 19.69 1.55 -20.29
C TYR A 90 19.99 2.43 -19.06
N THR A 91 21.16 3.05 -19.01
CA THR A 91 21.55 3.94 -17.90
C THR A 91 20.68 5.19 -17.83
N THR A 92 20.30 5.77 -18.97
CA THR A 92 19.34 6.88 -19.02
C THR A 92 17.94 6.44 -18.59
N PHE A 93 17.47 5.25 -18.98
CA PHE A 93 16.19 4.73 -18.53
C PHE A 93 16.14 4.56 -17.01
N ILE A 94 17.18 3.96 -16.41
CA ILE A 94 17.29 3.85 -14.94
C ILE A 94 17.35 5.23 -14.30
N ALA A 95 18.16 6.15 -14.84
CA ALA A 95 18.28 7.50 -14.31
C ALA A 95 16.96 8.28 -14.40
N VAL A 96 16.16 8.08 -15.46
CA VAL A 96 14.82 8.69 -15.60
C VAL A 96 13.83 8.03 -14.64
N LEU A 97 13.85 6.70 -14.50
CA LEU A 97 12.95 5.99 -13.61
C LEU A 97 13.18 6.39 -12.14
N PHE A 98 14.42 6.34 -11.67
CA PHE A 98 14.77 6.63 -10.28
C PHE A 98 14.96 8.13 -10.01
N GLY A 99 15.35 8.92 -11.00
CA GLY A 99 15.58 10.36 -10.85
C GLY A 99 14.36 11.24 -11.14
N ALA A 100 13.42 10.77 -11.97
CA ALA A 100 12.23 11.54 -12.31
C ALA A 100 10.92 10.83 -11.93
N VAL A 101 10.71 9.57 -12.34
CA VAL A 101 9.40 8.89 -12.18
C VAL A 101 9.11 8.56 -10.72
N LEU A 102 10.04 7.91 -10.01
CA LEU A 102 9.83 7.56 -8.60
C LEU A 102 9.70 8.80 -7.70
N PRO A 103 10.57 9.83 -7.80
CA PRO A 103 10.40 11.06 -7.03
C PRO A 103 9.11 11.78 -7.39
N LEU A 104 8.75 11.89 -8.67
CA LEU A 104 7.48 12.51 -9.07
C LEU A 104 6.29 11.74 -8.49
N SER A 105 6.30 10.41 -8.57
CA SER A 105 5.25 9.59 -7.96
C SER A 105 5.19 9.80 -6.45
N PHE A 106 6.34 9.88 -5.76
CA PHE A 106 6.40 10.12 -4.33
C PHE A 106 5.90 11.52 -3.96
N PHE A 107 6.31 12.57 -4.67
CA PHE A 107 5.86 13.94 -4.44
C PHE A 107 4.40 14.18 -4.83
N VAL A 108 3.86 13.44 -5.79
CA VAL A 108 2.44 13.51 -6.19
C VAL A 108 1.55 12.68 -5.27
N LEU A 109 2.00 11.47 -4.87
CA LEU A 109 1.25 10.58 -3.98
C LEU A 109 1.34 11.00 -2.51
N HIS A 110 2.44 11.58 -2.05
CA HIS A 110 2.62 11.92 -0.64
C HIS A 110 1.55 12.90 -0.12
N PRO A 111 1.22 14.02 -0.80
CA PRO A 111 0.09 14.87 -0.41
C PRO A 111 -1.26 14.16 -0.53
N ALA A 112 -1.44 13.32 -1.56
CA ALA A 112 -2.66 12.53 -1.76
C ALA A 112 -2.87 11.43 -0.70
N LEU A 113 -1.84 11.13 0.10
CA LEU A 113 -1.92 10.22 1.24
C LEU A 113 -2.13 10.95 2.58
N GLU A 114 -1.93 12.27 2.63
CA GLU A 114 -2.17 13.05 3.85
C GLU A 114 -3.66 13.28 4.07
N ASP A 115 -4.42 13.56 3.00
CA ASP A 115 -5.86 13.74 3.06
C ASP A 115 -6.61 12.56 2.43
N PRO A 116 -7.74 12.11 3.03
CA PRO A 116 -8.59 11.10 2.42
C PRO A 116 -9.20 11.60 1.10
N PRO A 117 -9.41 10.72 0.11
CA PRO A 117 -10.05 11.09 -1.14
C PRO A 117 -11.51 11.52 -0.95
N GLU A 118 -11.99 12.45 -1.77
CA GLU A 118 -13.32 13.07 -1.62
C GLU A 118 -14.46 12.05 -1.53
N TRP A 119 -14.53 11.10 -2.48
CA TRP A 119 -15.57 10.07 -2.53
C TRP A 119 -15.68 9.26 -1.22
N LEU A 120 -14.56 9.10 -0.51
CA LEU A 120 -14.51 8.36 0.74
C LEU A 120 -15.03 9.20 1.90
N THR A 121 -14.67 10.49 1.93
CA THR A 121 -15.23 11.43 2.90
C THR A 121 -16.74 11.59 2.71
N GLU A 122 -17.23 11.57 1.47
CA GLU A 122 -18.67 11.63 1.16
C GLU A 122 -19.44 10.44 1.75
N ILE A 123 -18.91 9.21 1.68
CA ILE A 123 -19.55 8.02 2.27
C ILE A 123 -19.71 8.18 3.80
N ILE A 124 -18.67 8.68 4.46
CA ILE A 124 -18.70 8.91 5.91
C ILE A 124 -19.70 10.01 6.24
N PHE A 125 -19.67 11.13 5.51
CA PHE A 125 -20.60 12.22 5.74
C PHE A 125 -22.05 11.87 5.42
N ASP A 126 -22.32 11.05 4.41
CA ASP A 126 -23.66 10.57 4.13
C ASP A 126 -24.19 9.71 5.29
N THR A 127 -23.33 8.89 5.89
CA THR A 127 -23.67 8.10 7.08
C THR A 127 -23.96 8.99 8.30
N ILE A 128 -23.14 10.02 8.52
CA ILE A 128 -23.39 11.03 9.57
C ILE A 128 -24.70 11.78 9.29
N LYS A 129 -24.97 12.15 8.04
CA LYS A 129 -26.19 12.88 7.66
C LYS A 129 -27.43 12.03 7.85
N ARG A 130 -27.36 10.72 7.59
CA ARG A 130 -28.42 9.77 7.94
C ARG A 130 -28.68 9.76 9.44
N ALA A 131 -27.63 9.74 10.27
CA ALA A 131 -27.80 9.88 11.71
C ALA A 131 -28.43 11.23 12.12
N GLU A 132 -28.05 12.34 11.48
CA GLU A 132 -28.63 13.66 11.74
C GLU A 132 -30.12 13.72 11.40
N ASN A 133 -30.52 13.09 10.29
CA ASN A 133 -31.92 12.97 9.91
C ASN A 133 -32.69 12.12 10.94
N ASP A 134 -32.12 11.00 11.39
CA ASP A 134 -32.74 10.16 12.42
C ASP A 134 -32.88 10.89 13.76
N LEU A 135 -31.86 11.65 14.17
CA LEU A 135 -31.91 12.50 15.36
C LEU A 135 -33.02 13.55 15.26
N SER A 136 -33.18 14.16 14.09
CA SER A 136 -34.24 15.15 13.83
C SER A 136 -35.64 14.53 13.86
N ASN A 137 -35.75 13.24 13.54
CA ASN A 137 -36.99 12.45 13.59
C ASN A 137 -37.19 11.76 14.95
N GLU A 138 -36.43 12.14 15.99
CA GLU A 138 -36.45 11.55 17.34
C GLU A 138 -36.14 10.04 17.38
N ASN A 139 -35.58 9.47 16.30
CA ASN A 139 -35.17 8.07 16.23
C ASN A 139 -33.73 7.89 16.76
N LEU A 140 -33.59 7.96 18.09
CA LEU A 140 -32.29 7.99 18.77
C LEU A 140 -31.46 6.73 18.56
N ASP A 141 -32.09 5.56 18.57
CA ASP A 141 -31.36 4.29 18.46
C ASP A 141 -30.81 4.08 17.04
N SER A 142 -31.60 4.41 16.01
CA SER A 142 -31.12 4.43 14.62
C SER A 142 -30.03 5.48 14.43
N SER A 143 -30.19 6.67 15.02
CA SER A 143 -29.16 7.72 14.98
C SER A 143 -27.85 7.25 15.61
N LEU A 144 -27.89 6.62 16.78
CA LEU A 144 -26.69 6.13 17.46
C LEU A 144 -26.02 4.99 16.68
N GLU A 145 -26.81 4.10 16.07
CA GLU A 145 -26.30 3.02 15.24
C GLU A 145 -25.60 3.57 13.98
N ASN A 146 -26.20 4.55 13.31
CA ASN A 146 -25.57 5.22 12.17
C ASN A 146 -24.28 5.96 12.56
N LEU A 147 -24.24 6.62 13.73
CA LEU A 147 -23.01 7.25 14.24
C LEU A 147 -21.93 6.22 14.58
N LYS A 148 -22.31 5.07 15.14
CA LYS A 148 -21.39 3.97 15.42
C LYS A 148 -20.82 3.39 14.12
N GLN A 149 -21.63 3.20 13.09
CA GLN A 149 -21.16 2.76 11.78
C GLN A 149 -20.19 3.77 11.16
N ALA A 150 -20.48 5.08 11.25
CA ALA A 150 -19.56 6.11 10.79
C ALA A 150 -18.21 6.07 11.53
N ASP A 151 -18.24 5.89 12.85
CA ASP A 151 -17.03 5.76 13.69
C ASP A 151 -16.23 4.49 13.36
N GLU A 152 -16.89 3.35 13.17
CA GLU A 152 -16.24 2.09 12.79
C GLU A 152 -15.58 2.19 11.40
N LEU A 153 -16.28 2.78 10.43
CA LEU A 153 -15.74 3.03 9.08
C LEU A 153 -14.52 3.95 9.14
N TRP A 154 -14.61 5.05 9.91
CA TRP A 154 -13.50 5.99 10.07
C TRP A 154 -12.29 5.36 10.77
N ASN A 155 -12.51 4.61 11.85
CA ASN A 155 -11.45 3.93 12.57
C ASN A 155 -10.78 2.82 11.75
N ALA A 156 -11.57 2.06 10.97
CA ALA A 156 -11.03 1.09 10.02
C ALA A 156 -10.15 1.78 8.97
N LEU A 157 -10.56 2.97 8.52
CA LEU A 157 -9.80 3.73 7.55
C LEU A 157 -8.48 4.26 8.11
N ILE A 158 -8.51 4.89 9.29
CA ILE A 158 -7.30 5.35 9.97
C ILE A 158 -6.32 4.20 10.22
N LYS A 159 -6.84 3.00 10.53
CA LYS A 159 -6.01 1.81 10.74
C LYS A 159 -5.24 1.42 9.46
N SER A 160 -5.89 1.51 8.31
CA SER A 160 -5.26 1.24 7.01
C SER A 160 -4.35 2.39 6.55
N PHE A 161 -4.71 3.64 6.88
CA PHE A 161 -4.01 4.85 6.47
C PHE A 161 -3.72 5.76 7.67
N PRO A 162 -2.65 5.49 8.45
CA PRO A 162 -2.32 6.26 9.66
C PRO A 162 -2.04 7.75 9.42
N ALA A 163 -1.68 8.12 8.18
CA ALA A 163 -1.43 9.51 7.78
C ALA A 163 -2.66 10.41 7.97
N TYR A 164 -3.87 9.87 7.78
CA TYR A 164 -5.11 10.62 7.91
C TYR A 164 -5.34 11.18 9.32
N ARG A 165 -4.69 10.64 10.37
CA ARG A 165 -4.77 11.23 11.72
C ARG A 165 -4.25 12.67 11.78
N LYS A 166 -3.39 13.06 10.84
CA LYS A 166 -2.81 14.42 10.77
C LYS A 166 -3.64 15.34 9.86
N SER A 167 -4.63 14.81 9.15
CA SER A 167 -5.50 15.57 8.26
C SER A 167 -6.49 16.44 9.04
N VAL A 168 -6.88 17.56 8.45
CA VAL A 168 -8.00 18.37 8.93
C VAL A 168 -9.31 17.55 8.93
N TRP A 169 -9.46 16.61 8.00
CA TRP A 169 -10.63 15.74 7.92
C TRP A 169 -10.82 14.88 9.16
N CYS A 170 -9.74 14.48 9.82
CA CYS A 170 -9.80 13.77 11.10
C CYS A 170 -10.54 14.58 12.16
N VAL A 171 -10.17 15.84 12.30
CA VAL A 171 -10.79 16.77 13.24
C VAL A 171 -12.26 17.00 12.88
N LEU A 172 -12.56 17.21 11.59
CA LEU A 172 -13.93 17.45 11.13
C LEU A 172 -14.86 16.27 11.37
N ILE A 173 -14.42 15.05 11.05
CA ILE A 173 -15.21 13.83 11.17
C ILE A 173 -15.42 13.50 12.65
N GLU A 174 -14.34 13.46 13.44
CA GLU A 174 -14.44 13.06 14.85
C GLU A 174 -15.24 14.08 15.68
N ILE A 175 -15.08 15.39 15.44
CA ILE A 175 -15.89 16.40 16.14
C ILE A 175 -17.36 16.27 15.78
N ARG A 176 -17.69 16.06 14.51
CA ARG A 176 -19.08 15.96 14.08
C ARG A 176 -19.76 14.72 14.68
N ILE A 177 -19.08 13.56 14.64
CA ILE A 177 -19.56 12.34 15.29
C ILE A 177 -19.73 12.55 16.80
N ALA A 178 -18.72 13.12 17.47
CA ALA A 178 -18.76 13.37 18.90
C ALA A 178 -19.90 14.32 19.30
N CYS A 179 -20.11 15.41 18.56
CA CYS A 179 -21.18 16.36 18.84
C CYS A 179 -22.56 15.72 18.66
N ARG A 180 -22.80 14.97 17.57
CA ARG A 180 -24.09 14.32 17.34
C ARG A 180 -24.34 13.20 18.35
N ARG A 181 -23.31 12.43 18.71
CA ARG A 181 -23.41 11.41 19.77
C ARG A 181 -23.69 12.04 21.13
N ALA A 182 -23.06 13.16 21.44
CA ALA A 182 -23.34 13.94 22.65
C ALA A 182 -24.80 14.39 22.68
N GLN A 183 -25.36 14.87 21.57
CA GLN A 183 -26.79 15.23 21.51
C GLN A 183 -27.70 14.03 21.76
N CYS A 184 -27.44 12.88 21.13
CA CYS A 184 -28.21 11.66 21.38
C CYS A 184 -28.14 11.25 22.86
N GLN A 185 -26.94 11.29 23.47
CA GLN A 185 -26.73 10.93 24.86
C GLN A 185 -27.41 11.92 25.82
N LEU A 186 -27.36 13.22 25.53
CA LEU A 186 -28.05 14.26 26.29
C LEU A 186 -29.57 14.12 26.18
N PHE A 187 -30.11 13.77 25.01
CA PHE A 187 -31.53 13.47 24.84
C PHE A 187 -31.96 12.25 25.65
N LYS A 188 -31.14 11.20 25.66
CA LYS A 188 -31.40 10.02 26.51
C LYS A 188 -31.35 10.42 27.99
N ALA A 189 -30.36 11.22 28.38
CA ALA A 189 -30.20 11.69 29.75
C ALA A 189 -31.33 12.63 30.20
N SER A 190 -31.92 13.44 29.31
CA SER A 190 -33.04 14.33 29.65
C SER A 190 -34.29 13.56 30.08
N ASN A 191 -34.44 12.32 29.60
CA ASN A 191 -35.56 11.44 29.95
C ASN A 191 -35.30 10.61 31.22
N LEU A 192 -34.10 10.69 31.80
CA LEU A 192 -33.69 9.97 33.00
C LEU A 192 -33.74 10.88 34.23
N LYS A 193 -33.93 10.28 35.41
CA LYS A 193 -33.77 11.02 36.68
C LYS A 193 -32.29 11.27 36.94
N SER A 194 -31.93 12.49 37.33
CA SER A 194 -30.53 12.94 37.54
C SER A 194 -29.75 12.14 38.60
N ASN A 195 -30.43 11.47 39.52
CA ASN A 195 -29.84 10.61 40.54
C ASN A 195 -29.59 9.16 40.08
N THR A 196 -29.97 8.81 38.85
CA THR A 196 -29.78 7.46 38.32
C THR A 196 -28.31 7.27 37.94
N LYS A 197 -27.76 6.08 38.24
CA LYS A 197 -26.40 5.72 37.81
C LYS A 197 -26.22 5.86 36.28
N GLU A 198 -27.24 5.44 35.52
CA GLU A 198 -27.28 5.55 34.06
C GLU A 198 -27.11 6.99 33.56
N PHE A 199 -27.77 7.96 34.22
CA PHE A 199 -27.62 9.38 33.91
C PHE A 199 -26.17 9.84 34.12
N GLN A 200 -25.59 9.50 35.28
CA GLN A 200 -24.21 9.89 35.62
C GLN A 200 -23.19 9.29 34.66
N ASP A 201 -23.37 8.02 34.30
CA ASP A 201 -22.49 7.31 33.37
C ASP A 201 -22.55 7.93 31.96
N LEU A 202 -23.75 8.28 31.46
CA LEU A 202 -23.94 8.94 30.17
C LEU A 202 -23.26 10.32 30.11
N ILE A 203 -23.45 11.15 31.12
CA ILE A 203 -22.84 12.49 31.17
C ILE A 203 -21.31 12.40 31.26
N LYS A 204 -20.80 11.45 32.05
CA LYS A 204 -19.36 11.21 32.16
C LYS A 204 -18.76 10.73 30.83
N GLU A 205 -19.41 9.80 30.14
CA GLU A 205 -19.00 9.34 28.81
C GLU A 205 -18.98 10.49 27.81
N THR A 206 -20.06 11.29 27.78
CA THR A 206 -20.19 12.47 26.90
C THR A 206 -19.06 13.47 27.14
N THR A 207 -18.79 13.78 28.42
CA THR A 207 -17.74 14.74 28.81
C THR A 207 -16.35 14.25 28.41
N GLN A 208 -16.07 12.95 28.65
CA GLN A 208 -14.79 12.36 28.29
C GLN A 208 -14.58 12.36 26.77
N MET A 209 -15.61 12.01 25.99
CA MET A 209 -15.58 12.02 24.52
C MET A 209 -15.33 13.42 23.96
N MET A 210 -16.03 14.44 24.48
CA MET A 210 -15.82 15.82 24.04
C MET A 210 -14.43 16.32 24.41
N LYS A 211 -13.86 15.86 25.53
CA LYS A 211 -12.50 16.18 25.95
C LYS A 211 -11.45 15.59 25.02
N THR A 212 -11.55 14.30 24.71
CA THR A 212 -10.60 13.65 23.78
C THR A 212 -10.61 14.33 22.42
N THR A 213 -11.80 14.72 21.96
CA THR A 213 -11.99 15.40 20.68
C THR A 213 -11.39 16.82 20.69
N LYS A 214 -11.53 17.56 21.79
CA LYS A 214 -10.89 18.86 21.98
C LYS A 214 -9.37 18.76 21.95
N ASP A 215 -8.81 17.78 22.65
CA ASP A 215 -7.37 17.54 22.71
C ASP A 215 -6.82 17.16 21.32
N LEU A 216 -7.58 16.38 20.54
CA LEU A 216 -7.26 16.09 19.14
C LEU A 216 -7.21 17.37 18.30
N ASN A 217 -8.23 18.23 18.38
CA ASN A 217 -8.30 19.50 17.65
C ASN A 217 -7.04 20.36 17.88
N ASN A 218 -6.62 20.48 19.15
CA ASN A 218 -5.42 21.24 19.55
C ASN A 218 -4.12 20.62 19.03
N THR A 219 -4.08 19.29 18.89
CA THR A 219 -2.89 18.54 18.47
C THR A 219 -2.73 18.54 16.95
N VAL A 220 -3.82 18.39 16.20
CA VAL A 220 -3.79 18.23 14.74
C VAL A 220 -3.66 19.56 14.01
N LEU A 221 -4.38 20.60 14.46
CA LEU A 221 -4.40 21.88 13.75
C LEU A 221 -3.22 22.77 14.16
N LYS A 222 -2.16 22.73 13.34
CA LYS A 222 -0.88 23.42 13.62
C LYS A 222 -0.92 24.93 13.37
N THR A 223 -1.61 25.39 12.32
CA THR A 223 -1.62 26.81 11.93
C THR A 223 -2.83 27.55 12.49
N SER A 224 -2.69 28.85 12.76
CA SER A 224 -3.81 29.69 13.23
C SER A 224 -4.91 29.86 12.18
N GLN A 225 -4.55 29.84 10.90
CA GLN A 225 -5.50 29.97 9.78
C GLN A 225 -6.36 28.71 9.65
N THR A 226 -5.75 27.53 9.57
CA THR A 226 -6.48 26.26 9.49
C THR A 226 -7.36 26.06 10.73
N ARG A 227 -6.89 26.48 11.93
CA ARG A 227 -7.73 26.48 13.14
C ARG A 227 -9.00 27.30 12.99
N LYS A 228 -8.91 28.51 12.43
CA LYS A 228 -10.08 29.38 12.23
C LYS A 228 -11.06 28.80 11.21
N GLU A 229 -10.55 28.29 10.10
CA GLU A 229 -11.36 27.69 9.03
C GLU A 229 -12.08 26.43 9.53
N THR A 230 -11.36 25.52 10.19
CA THR A 230 -11.97 24.34 10.80
C THR A 230 -12.98 24.72 11.87
N PHE A 231 -12.66 25.70 12.73
CA PHE A 231 -13.58 26.19 13.76
C PHE A 231 -14.89 26.71 13.16
N ALA A 232 -14.84 27.44 12.05
CA ALA A 232 -16.04 27.94 11.38
C ALA A 232 -16.98 26.80 10.92
N VAL A 233 -16.41 25.66 10.52
CA VAL A 233 -17.18 24.47 10.10
C VAL A 233 -17.77 23.73 11.30
N ILE A 234 -17.02 23.59 12.40
CA ILE A 234 -17.47 22.83 13.59
C ILE A 234 -18.36 23.63 14.56
N SER A 235 -18.25 24.95 14.53
CA SER A 235 -18.94 25.89 15.43
C SER A 235 -20.45 25.64 15.55
N PRO A 236 -21.20 25.40 14.44
CA PRO A 236 -22.62 25.10 14.52
C PRO A 236 -22.94 23.86 15.36
N TYR A 237 -22.15 22.79 15.24
CA TYR A 237 -22.37 21.55 15.98
C TYR A 237 -22.13 21.73 17.48
N LEU A 238 -21.08 22.45 17.86
CA LEU A 238 -20.80 22.79 19.26
C LEU A 238 -21.92 23.65 19.85
N LYS A 239 -22.45 24.58 19.06
CA LYS A 239 -23.58 25.42 19.46
C LYS A 239 -24.86 24.59 19.64
N ASP A 240 -25.11 23.61 18.79
CA ASP A 240 -26.28 22.74 18.93
C ASP A 240 -26.22 21.92 20.22
N VAL A 241 -25.05 21.38 20.58
CA VAL A 241 -24.84 20.67 21.86
C VAL A 241 -25.08 21.62 23.03
N LYS A 242 -24.50 22.83 22.97
CA LYS A 242 -24.67 23.84 24.02
C LYS A 242 -26.13 24.24 24.22
N ASN A 243 -26.85 24.52 23.12
CA ASN A 243 -28.27 24.86 23.17
C ASN A 243 -29.09 23.74 23.81
N MET A 244 -28.72 22.48 23.57
CA MET A 244 -29.39 21.34 24.17
C MET A 244 -29.19 21.28 25.68
N ILE A 245 -27.97 21.57 26.16
CA ILE A 245 -27.68 21.67 27.59
C ILE A 245 -28.49 22.83 28.21
N ASP A 246 -28.46 24.02 27.59
CA ASP A 246 -29.14 25.21 28.10
C ASP A 246 -30.68 25.04 28.18
N ASN A 247 -31.27 24.29 27.24
CA ASN A 247 -32.71 24.06 27.17
C ASN A 247 -33.20 22.89 28.04
N THR A 248 -32.30 22.06 28.55
CA THR A 248 -32.66 20.88 29.34
C THR A 248 -32.31 21.14 30.80
N ASP A 249 -33.24 20.88 31.74
CA ASP A 249 -33.01 21.07 33.20
C ASP A 249 -32.08 19.99 33.79
N LEU A 250 -30.92 19.80 33.16
CA LEU A 250 -29.89 18.83 33.51
C LEU A 250 -29.08 19.37 34.69
N ARG A 251 -29.72 19.47 35.86
CA ARG A 251 -29.13 20.09 37.05
C ARG A 251 -27.86 19.36 37.52
N GLY A 252 -26.79 20.13 37.72
CA GLY A 252 -25.74 19.86 38.71
C GLY A 252 -24.54 19.00 38.27
N ASN A 253 -24.65 18.17 37.23
CA ASN A 253 -23.55 17.27 36.81
C ASN A 253 -22.99 17.56 35.41
N ILE A 254 -23.42 18.64 34.75
CA ILE A 254 -23.01 18.98 33.37
C ILE A 254 -22.03 20.16 33.32
N ARG A 255 -21.70 20.76 34.45
CA ARG A 255 -20.81 21.94 34.53
C ARG A 255 -19.46 21.72 33.85
N ASP A 256 -18.90 20.53 33.94
CA ASP A 256 -17.63 20.18 33.29
C ASP A 256 -17.77 20.20 31.76
N LEU A 257 -18.90 19.69 31.22
CA LEU A 257 -19.21 19.72 29.81
C LEU A 257 -19.49 21.14 29.31
N GLU A 258 -20.22 21.97 30.07
CA GLU A 258 -20.44 23.39 29.76
C GLU A 258 -19.11 24.17 29.71
N THR A 259 -18.25 23.94 30.71
CA THR A 259 -16.91 24.55 30.78
C THR A 259 -16.05 24.09 29.61
N LEU A 260 -16.19 22.83 29.20
CA LEU A 260 -15.47 22.28 28.05
C LEU A 260 -15.93 22.91 26.74
N LEU A 261 -17.24 23.06 26.51
CA LEU A 261 -17.81 23.66 25.31
C LEU A 261 -17.47 25.15 25.18
N THR A 262 -17.42 25.87 26.30
CA THR A 262 -17.02 27.30 26.32
C THR A 262 -15.54 27.52 26.09
N THR A 263 -14.72 26.49 26.31
CA THR A 263 -13.25 26.57 26.15
C THR A 263 -12.76 25.91 24.84
N PHE A 264 -13.67 25.41 24.01
CA PHE A 264 -13.41 24.78 22.71
C PHE A 264 -13.02 25.84 21.66
#